data_AF-A0A258DL07-F1
#
_entry.id   AF-A0A258DL07-F1
#
_cell.length_a   1.000
_cell.length_b   1.000
_cell.length_c   1.000
_cell.angle_alpha   90.00
_cell.angle_beta   90.00
_cell.angle_gamma   90.00
#
_symmetry.space_group_name_H-M   'P 1'
#
loop_
_entity.id
_entity.type
_entity.pdbx_description
1 polymer ?
#
loop_
_entity_poly.entity_id
_entity_poly.type
_entity_poly.pdbx_seq_one_letter_code
_entity_poly.pdbx_strand_id
1 'polypeptide(L)'
;MSLPDHPPFPFPELSLPTFKFRIQFLDHKWWIFDLLRKKSLVLTPEEWVRQHWIQFLTIERSFPKGLFSIEKGLKYNTLQKRTDVLIFDRSGAPYLLIECKAPEIEINQNVLHQAMTYHQKIKSPHL
;
A
#
# COMPACT_ATOMS: atom_id res chain seq x y z
N MET A 1 14.99 -14.75 -32.25
CA MET A 1 15.34 -13.99 -31.03
C MET A 1 14.12 -14.09 -30.14
N SER A 2 14.14 -14.99 -29.16
CA SER A 2 13.01 -15.30 -28.28
C SER A 2 12.73 -14.12 -27.35
N LEU A 3 11.46 -13.76 -27.21
CA LEU A 3 11.00 -12.83 -26.17
C LEU A 3 11.42 -13.40 -24.80
N PRO A 4 11.81 -12.58 -23.82
CA PRO A 4 12.01 -13.08 -22.47
C PRO A 4 10.66 -13.61 -21.95
N ASP A 5 10.54 -14.93 -21.82
CA ASP A 5 9.37 -15.64 -21.30
C ASP A 5 9.17 -15.30 -19.81
N HIS A 6 8.62 -14.12 -19.53
CA HIS A 6 8.10 -13.81 -18.21
C HIS A 6 6.66 -14.33 -18.13
N PRO A 7 6.24 -14.87 -16.96
CA PRO A 7 4.87 -15.32 -16.77
C PRO A 7 3.88 -14.17 -17.01
N PRO A 8 2.59 -14.45 -17.24
CA PRO A 8 1.57 -13.41 -17.26
C PRO A 8 1.60 -12.61 -15.94
N PHE A 9 1.29 -11.32 -16.03
CA PHE A 9 1.20 -10.46 -14.85
C PHE A 9 0.10 -10.99 -13.92
N PRO A 10 0.40 -11.28 -12.64
CA PRO A 10 -0.48 -12.12 -11.82
C PRO A 10 -1.50 -11.33 -10.98
N PHE A 11 -1.48 -9.99 -11.04
CA PHE A 11 -2.34 -9.15 -10.19
C PHE A 11 -3.59 -8.69 -10.94
N PRO A 12 -4.76 -8.67 -10.29
CA PRO A 12 -6.01 -8.30 -10.93
C PRO A 12 -6.10 -6.80 -11.17
N GLU A 13 -7.00 -6.40 -12.06
CA GLU A 13 -7.51 -5.03 -12.10
C GLU A 13 -8.26 -4.73 -10.79
N LEU A 14 -8.08 -3.52 -10.27
CA LEU A 14 -8.73 -3.07 -9.04
C LEU A 14 -9.90 -2.14 -9.38
N SER A 15 -10.84 -1.98 -8.45
CA SER A 15 -11.87 -0.94 -8.48
C SER A 15 -11.29 0.47 -8.18
N LEU A 16 -10.05 0.72 -8.59
CA LEU A 16 -9.32 1.99 -8.47
C LEU A 16 -8.87 2.42 -9.87
N PRO A 17 -8.63 3.72 -10.12
CA PRO A 17 -8.11 4.17 -11.40
C PRO A 17 -6.80 3.46 -11.77
N THR A 18 -6.57 3.28 -13.07
CA THR A 18 -5.36 2.62 -13.57
C THR A 18 -4.19 3.60 -13.61
N PHE A 19 -3.01 3.14 -13.17
CA PHE A 19 -1.80 3.94 -13.18
C PHE A 19 -0.64 3.20 -13.85
N LYS A 20 0.32 3.96 -14.38
CA LYS A 20 1.56 3.40 -14.91
C LYS A 20 2.55 3.17 -13.78
N PHE A 21 2.84 1.91 -13.48
CA PHE A 21 3.84 1.52 -12.49
C PHE A 21 5.13 1.04 -13.15
N ARG A 22 6.26 1.27 -12.48
CA ARG A 22 7.55 0.67 -12.86
C ARG A 22 7.63 -0.72 -12.24
N ILE A 23 7.31 -1.73 -13.06
CA ILE A 23 7.27 -3.13 -12.65
C ILE A 23 8.37 -3.90 -13.38
N GLN A 24 9.05 -4.80 -12.67
CA GLN A 24 10.13 -5.62 -13.21
C GLN A 24 9.97 -7.06 -12.73
N PHE A 25 10.28 -8.02 -13.60
CA PHE A 25 10.37 -9.44 -13.23
C PHE A 25 11.85 -9.80 -13.08
N LEU A 26 12.27 -10.16 -11.86
CA LEU A 26 13.64 -10.51 -11.51
C LEU A 26 13.64 -11.61 -10.46
N ASP A 27 14.54 -12.59 -10.58
CA ASP A 27 14.69 -13.72 -9.66
C ASP A 27 13.37 -14.45 -9.40
N HIS A 28 12.61 -14.70 -10.47
CA HIS A 28 11.30 -15.36 -10.44
C HIS A 28 10.23 -14.64 -9.60
N LYS A 29 10.40 -13.32 -9.38
CA LYS A 29 9.47 -12.48 -8.62
C LYS A 29 9.16 -11.20 -9.38
N TRP A 30 7.94 -10.71 -9.16
CA TRP A 30 7.54 -9.38 -9.59
C TRP A 30 7.98 -8.34 -8.56
N TRP A 31 8.48 -7.23 -9.05
CA TRP A 31 8.95 -6.10 -8.26
C TRP A 31 8.28 -4.83 -8.73
N ILE A 32 7.99 -3.92 -7.81
CA ILE A 32 7.43 -2.59 -8.09
C ILE A 32 8.32 -1.52 -7.44
N PHE A 33 8.58 -0.43 -8.17
CA PHE A 33 9.28 0.71 -7.59
C PHE A 33 8.30 1.59 -6.79
N ASP A 34 8.52 1.68 -5.49
CA ASP A 34 7.77 2.58 -4.60
C ASP A 34 8.36 3.99 -4.65
N LEU A 35 7.58 4.95 -5.16
CA LEU A 35 7.99 6.34 -5.31
C LEU A 35 8.19 7.07 -3.97
N LEU A 36 7.46 6.68 -2.92
CA LEU A 36 7.56 7.30 -1.60
C LEU A 36 8.75 6.75 -0.82
N ARG A 37 8.94 5.42 -0.84
CA ARG A 37 10.08 4.76 -0.17
C ARG A 37 11.37 4.78 -0.99
N LYS A 38 11.31 5.16 -2.27
CA LYS A 38 12.42 5.27 -3.23
C LYS A 38 13.24 3.97 -3.38
N LYS A 39 12.55 2.83 -3.43
CA LYS A 39 13.18 1.51 -3.62
C LYS A 39 12.24 0.53 -4.31
N SER A 40 12.80 -0.50 -4.93
CA SER A 40 12.02 -1.63 -5.44
C SER A 40 11.61 -2.55 -4.29
N LEU A 41 10.36 -3.00 -4.33
CA LEU A 41 9.77 -3.94 -3.38
C LEU A 41 9.23 -5.15 -4.14
N VAL A 42 9.21 -6.32 -3.50
CA VAL A 42 8.48 -7.46 -4.03
C VAL A 42 7.02 -7.05 -4.13
N LEU A 43 6.46 -7.18 -5.33
CA LEU A 43 5.06 -6.87 -5.58
C LEU A 43 4.22 -8.02 -5.01
N THR A 44 3.55 -7.75 -3.89
CA THR A 44 2.53 -8.64 -3.30
C THR A 44 1.14 -8.11 -3.63
N PRO A 45 0.07 -8.92 -3.50
CA PRO A 45 -1.29 -8.43 -3.75
C PRO A 45 -1.66 -7.23 -2.85
N GLU A 46 -1.21 -7.25 -1.59
CA GLU A 46 -1.39 -6.13 -0.67
C GLU A 46 -0.60 -4.88 -1.09
N GLU A 47 0.66 -5.04 -1.54
CA GLU A 47 1.45 -3.91 -2.06
C GLU A 47 0.86 -3.36 -3.37
N TRP A 48 0.22 -4.20 -4.20
CA TRP A 48 -0.50 -3.76 -5.38
C TRP A 48 -1.64 -2.80 -5.02
N VAL A 49 -2.46 -3.14 -4.02
CA VAL A 49 -3.52 -2.28 -3.49
C VAL A 49 -2.93 -0.99 -2.88
N ARG A 50 -1.86 -1.12 -2.07
CA ARG A 50 -1.18 0.02 -1.44
C ARG A 50 -0.65 1.03 -2.47
N GLN A 51 0.00 0.57 -3.52
CA GLN A 51 0.55 1.44 -4.57
C GLN A 51 -0.54 2.14 -5.38
N HIS A 52 -1.71 1.51 -5.60
CA HIS A 52 -2.86 2.20 -6.20
C HIS A 52 -3.42 3.30 -5.32
N TRP A 53 -3.57 3.05 -4.01
CA TRP A 53 -4.02 4.08 -3.08
C TRP A 53 -3.06 5.27 -3.03
N ILE A 54 -1.75 5.01 -3.00
CA ILE A 54 -0.73 6.05 -3.05
C ILE A 54 -0.85 6.89 -4.33
N GLN A 55 -0.96 6.25 -5.49
CA GLN A 55 -1.09 6.98 -6.76
C GLN A 55 -2.41 7.76 -6.84
N PHE A 56 -3.52 7.13 -6.46
CA PHE A 56 -4.82 7.79 -6.42
C PHE A 56 -4.80 9.04 -5.55
N LEU A 57 -4.25 8.95 -4.34
CA LEU A 57 -4.21 10.09 -3.43
C LEU A 57 -3.24 11.17 -3.90
N THR A 58 -2.10 10.80 -4.47
CA THR A 58 -1.09 11.78 -4.91
C THR A 58 -1.40 12.42 -6.27
N ILE A 59 -1.95 11.67 -7.23
CA ILE A 59 -2.26 12.14 -8.58
C ILE A 59 -3.68 12.70 -8.64
N GLU A 60 -4.70 11.89 -8.32
CA GLU A 60 -6.10 12.28 -8.50
C GLU A 60 -6.62 13.18 -7.37
N ARG A 61 -6.13 12.97 -6.13
CA ARG A 61 -6.53 13.78 -4.96
C ARG A 61 -5.51 14.86 -4.59
N SER A 62 -4.38 14.94 -5.29
CA SER A 62 -3.35 15.98 -5.09
C SER A 62 -2.80 16.06 -3.66
N PHE A 63 -2.79 14.96 -2.91
CA PHE A 63 -2.17 14.91 -1.59
C PHE A 63 -0.64 15.04 -1.74
N PRO A 64 0.00 16.02 -1.07
CA PRO A 64 1.45 16.15 -1.11
C PRO A 64 2.14 14.90 -0.55
N LYS A 65 3.10 14.35 -1.32
CA LYS A 65 3.86 13.15 -0.95
C LYS A 65 4.54 13.24 0.42
N GLY A 66 4.92 14.45 0.85
CA GLY A 66 5.53 14.70 2.15
C GLY A 66 4.62 14.45 3.36
N LEU A 67 3.30 14.34 3.14
CA LEU A 67 2.34 14.02 4.19
C LEU A 67 2.19 12.51 4.43
N PHE A 68 2.73 11.67 3.55
CA PHE A 68 2.63 10.23 3.66
C PHE A 68 3.74 9.69 4.56
N SER A 69 3.37 8.97 5.60
CA SER A 69 4.24 8.08 6.32
C SER A 69 3.85 6.64 6.01
N ILE A 70 4.79 5.92 5.45
CA ILE A 70 4.66 4.50 5.24
C ILE A 70 5.62 3.80 6.18
N GLU A 71 5.10 3.09 7.18
CA GLU A 71 5.94 2.44 8.17
C GLU A 71 6.86 1.41 7.50
N LYS A 72 8.16 1.52 7.78
CA LYS A 72 9.16 0.53 7.36
C LYS A 72 8.88 -0.75 8.12
N GLY A 73 8.51 -1.82 7.41
CA GLY A 73 8.44 -3.20 7.89
C GLY A 73 9.72 -3.63 8.62
N LEU A 74 9.88 -3.27 9.89
CA LEU A 74 10.74 -3.95 10.83
C LEU A 74 10.08 -5.30 11.10
N LYS A 75 10.60 -6.33 10.43
CA LYS A 75 10.45 -7.71 10.88
C LYS A 75 10.76 -7.75 12.37
N TYR A 76 9.78 -7.98 13.23
CA TYR A 76 9.89 -8.74 14.48
C TYR A 76 8.53 -8.75 15.17
N ASN A 77 8.12 -9.95 15.58
CA ASN A 77 6.91 -10.31 16.33
C ASN A 77 5.60 -10.36 15.55
N THR A 78 5.11 -11.59 15.45
CA THR A 78 3.83 -12.14 15.00
C THR A 78 2.55 -11.48 15.56
N LEU A 79 2.66 -10.35 16.25
CA LEU A 79 1.56 -9.61 16.89
C LEU A 79 1.75 -8.07 16.82
N GLN A 80 2.73 -7.57 16.06
CA GLN A 80 2.88 -6.15 15.80
C GLN A 80 2.13 -5.77 14.54
N LYS A 81 0.83 -5.53 14.75
CA LYS A 81 0.20 -4.24 14.44
C LYS A 81 1.11 -3.40 13.51
N ARG A 82 0.69 -3.17 12.26
CA ARG A 82 1.12 -2.05 11.40
C ARG A 82 -0.09 -1.47 10.69
N THR A 83 0.06 -0.23 10.25
CA THR A 83 -0.86 0.48 9.36
C THR A 83 -0.16 0.75 8.05
N ASP A 84 -0.84 0.49 6.95
CA ASP A 84 -0.19 0.40 5.64
C ASP A 84 0.17 1.76 5.04
N VAL A 85 -0.67 2.76 5.27
CA VAL A 85 -0.38 4.16 4.94
C VAL A 85 -0.98 5.04 6.03
N LEU A 86 -0.18 5.92 6.63
CA LEU A 86 -0.65 7.01 7.45
C LEU A 86 -0.40 8.32 6.72
N ILE A 87 -1.40 9.19 6.69
CA ILE A 87 -1.32 10.51 6.07
C ILE A 87 -1.55 11.54 7.16
N PHE A 88 -0.67 12.53 7.23
CA PHE A 88 -0.77 13.67 8.13
C PHE A 88 -1.43 14.85 7.43
N ASP A 89 -2.02 15.76 8.20
CA ASP A 89 -2.37 17.08 7.72
C ASP A 89 -1.15 18.02 7.71
N ARG A 90 -1.37 19.28 7.31
CA ARG A 90 -0.30 20.30 7.25
C ARG A 90 0.21 20.73 8.63
N SER A 91 -0.50 20.42 9.71
CA SER A 91 -0.06 20.66 11.09
C SER A 91 0.79 19.50 11.64
N GLY A 92 0.89 18.40 10.90
CA GLY A 92 1.57 17.19 11.34
C GLY A 92 0.69 16.27 12.19
N ALA A 93 -0.62 16.51 12.26
CA ALA A 93 -1.57 15.65 12.95
C ALA A 93 -2.03 14.49 12.04
N PRO A 94 -2.24 13.27 12.57
CA PRO A 94 -2.81 12.17 11.80
C PRO A 94 -4.16 12.54 11.18
N TYR A 95 -4.32 12.32 9.88
CA TYR A 95 -5.50 12.73 9.12
C TYR A 95 -6.25 11.56 8.47
N LEU A 96 -5.52 10.64 7.84
CA LEU A 96 -6.10 9.47 7.19
C LEU A 96 -5.22 8.25 7.44
N LEU A 97 -5.86 7.17 7.85
CA LEU A 97 -5.25 5.86 7.97
C LEU A 97 -5.77 4.97 6.85
N ILE A 98 -4.91 4.16 6.24
CA ILE A 98 -5.32 3.18 5.23
C ILE A 98 -4.70 1.85 5.60
N GLU A 99 -5.54 0.84 5.76
CA GLU A 99 -5.17 -0.56 5.89
C GLU A 99 -5.48 -1.25 4.56
N CYS A 100 -4.45 -1.73 3.88
CA CYS A 100 -4.54 -2.45 2.62
C CYS A 100 -4.59 -3.95 2.91
N LYS A 101 -5.40 -4.68 2.14
CA LYS A 101 -5.39 -6.13 2.10
C LYS A 101 -5.26 -6.58 0.65
N ALA A 102 -4.91 -7.84 0.44
CA ALA A 102 -4.98 -8.45 -0.88
C ALA A 102 -6.42 -8.37 -1.43
N PRO A 103 -6.63 -8.16 -2.74
CA PRO A 103 -7.96 -7.96 -3.34
C PRO A 103 -8.97 -9.07 -3.03
N GLU A 104 -8.50 -10.29 -2.86
CA GLU A 104 -9.30 -11.49 -2.57
C GLU A 104 -9.72 -11.64 -1.10
N ILE A 105 -9.18 -10.81 -0.20
CA ILE A 105 -9.48 -10.92 1.24
C ILE A 105 -10.79 -10.21 1.55
N GLU A 106 -11.76 -10.98 2.04
CA GLU A 106 -13.02 -10.44 2.55
C GLU A 106 -12.78 -9.60 3.81
N ILE A 107 -13.39 -8.40 3.84
CA ILE A 107 -13.34 -7.50 5.00
C ILE A 107 -14.29 -8.02 6.08
N ASN A 108 -13.78 -8.88 6.96
CA ASN A 108 -14.52 -9.44 8.09
C ASN A 108 -14.28 -8.66 9.40
N GLN A 109 -14.95 -9.08 10.48
CA GLN A 109 -14.83 -8.43 11.80
C GLN A 109 -13.40 -8.39 12.34
N ASN A 110 -12.55 -9.39 12.03
CA ASN A 110 -11.16 -9.38 12.48
C ASN A 110 -10.35 -8.30 11.75
N VAL A 111 -10.56 -8.14 10.44
CA VAL A 111 -9.94 -7.05 9.65
C VAL A 111 -10.38 -5.69 10.19
N LEU A 112 -11.68 -5.54 10.47
CA LEU A 112 -12.22 -4.31 11.04
C LEU A 112 -11.65 -4.04 12.43
N HIS A 113 -11.55 -5.06 13.29
CA HIS A 113 -10.99 -4.93 14.63
C HIS A 113 -9.52 -4.52 14.59
N GLN A 114 -8.74 -5.05 13.64
CA GLN A 114 -7.36 -4.63 13.41
C GLN A 114 -7.29 -3.13 13.08
N ALA A 115 -8.12 -2.67 12.14
CA ALA A 115 -8.17 -1.28 11.71
C ALA A 115 -8.63 -0.32 12.83
N MET A 116 -9.65 -0.72 13.59
CA MET A 116 -10.20 0.07 14.73
C MET A 116 -9.21 0.20 15.89
N THR A 117 -8.54 -0.89 16.26
CA THR A 117 -7.52 -0.89 17.32
C THR A 117 -6.42 0.13 17.04
N TYR A 118 -6.15 0.34 15.76
CA TYR A 118 -5.18 1.28 15.28
C TYR A 118 -5.65 2.71 15.27
N HIS A 119 -6.82 2.93 14.69
CA HIS A 119 -7.48 4.20 14.67
C HIS A 119 -7.61 4.80 16.08
N GLN A 120 -7.96 3.99 17.09
CA GLN A 120 -8.03 4.41 18.49
C GLN A 120 -6.69 4.92 19.06
N LYS A 121 -5.56 4.37 18.62
CA LYS A 121 -4.22 4.81 19.06
C LYS A 121 -3.77 6.08 18.38
N ILE A 122 -4.03 6.18 17.08
CA ILE A 122 -3.55 7.27 16.22
C ILE A 122 -4.47 8.50 16.33
N LYS A 123 -5.75 8.32 16.67
CA LYS A 123 -6.79 9.36 16.74
C LYS A 123 -6.90 10.19 15.45
N SER A 124 -6.76 9.51 14.31
CA SER A 124 -7.09 10.09 13.01
C SER A 124 -8.59 10.39 12.93
N PRO A 125 -9.05 11.45 12.25
CA PRO A 125 -10.47 11.66 12.00
C PRO A 125 -11.07 10.67 10.99
N HIS A 126 -10.24 10.02 10.15
CA HIS A 126 -10.68 9.11 9.10
C HIS A 126 -9.90 7.78 9.11
N LEU A 127 -10.61 6.69 8.77
CA LEU A 127 -10.12 5.33 8.56
C LEU A 127 -10.57 4.83 7.19
#